data_AF-A0A7K6NHH3-F1
#
_entry.id   AF-A0A7K6NHH3-F1
#
_cell.length_a   1.000
_cell.length_b   1.000
_cell.length_c   1.000
_cell.angle_alpha   90.00
_cell.angle_beta   90.00
_cell.angle_gamma   90.00
#
_symmetry.space_group_name_H-M   'P 1'
#
loop_
_entity.id
_entity.type
_entity.pdbx_description
1 polymer ?
#
loop_
_entity_poly.entity_id
_entity_poly.type
_entity_poly.pdbx_seq_one_letter_code
_entity_poly.pdbx_strand_id
1 'polypeptide(L)' 'MRILYLLFPFFLLLLQGAAGSTLAPGNERQCKRQNGFCALLKCPSFSIISGKCSRLYFCCKR' A
#
# COMPACT_ATOMS: atom_id res chain seq x y z
N MET A 1 -21.06 -22.76 28.16
CA MET A 1 -19.62 -22.84 27.82
C MET A 1 -19.41 -22.98 26.31
N ARG A 2 -19.56 -21.89 25.52
CA ARG A 2 -19.34 -21.90 24.05
C ARG A 2 -18.99 -20.52 23.44
N ILE A 3 -18.93 -19.47 24.26
CA ILE A 3 -18.70 -18.08 23.82
C ILE A 3 -17.25 -17.80 23.42
N LEU A 4 -16.28 -18.56 23.95
CA LEU A 4 -14.86 -18.40 23.62
C LEU A 4 -14.56 -18.63 22.13
N TYR A 5 -15.33 -19.48 21.45
CA TYR A 5 -15.14 -19.80 20.02
C TYR A 5 -15.65 -18.71 19.07
N LEU A 6 -16.49 -17.79 19.54
CA LEU A 6 -16.99 -16.67 18.73
C LEU A 6 -16.03 -15.47 18.71
N LEU A 7 -15.16 -15.33 19.72
CA LEU A 7 -14.16 -14.27 19.77
C LEU A 7 -13.07 -14.48 18.69
N PHE A 8 -12.65 -15.72 18.47
CA PHE A 8 -11.59 -16.06 17.52
C PHE A 8 -11.83 -15.57 16.07
N PRO A 9 -13.00 -15.81 15.43
CA PRO A 9 -13.26 -15.28 14.08
C PRO A 9 -13.33 -13.75 14.03
N PHE A 10 -13.74 -13.11 15.13
CA PHE A 10 -13.81 -11.65 15.21
C PHE A 10 -12.41 -11.01 15.17
N PHE A 11 -11.44 -11.60 15.86
CA PHE A 11 -10.04 -11.17 15.80
C PHE A 11 -9.40 -11.42 14.43
N LEU A 12 -9.73 -12.52 13.76
CA LEU A 12 -9.26 -12.79 12.39
C LEU A 12 -9.81 -11.78 11.37
N LEU A 13 -11.09 -11.41 11.50
CA LEU A 13 -11.71 -10.37 10.68
C LEU A 13 -11.07 -9.00 10.88
N LEU A 14 -10.75 -8.63 12.13
CA LEU A 14 -10.03 -7.38 12.44
C LEU A 14 -8.61 -7.37 11.83
N LEU A 15 -7.91 -8.51 11.84
CA LEU A 15 -6.58 -8.63 11.23
C LEU A 15 -6.63 -8.54 9.69
N GLN A 16 -7.67 -9.08 9.05
CA GLN A 16 -7.91 -8.91 7.61
C GLN A 16 -8.34 -7.48 7.24
N GLY A 17 -9.10 -6.80 8.11
CA GLY A 17 -9.45 -5.39 7.94
C GLY A 17 -8.24 -4.44 7.96
N ALA A 18 -7.21 -4.77 8.75
CA ALA A 18 -5.93 -4.06 8.72
C ALA A 18 -5.09 -4.36 7.47
N ALA A 19 -5.18 -5.59 6.94
CA ALA A 19 -4.52 -5.98 5.69
C ALA A 19 -5.23 -5.45 4.42
N GLY A 20 -6.50 -5.03 4.52
CA GLY A 20 -7.28 -4.47 3.42
C GLY A 20 -6.97 -3.01 3.08
N SER A 21 -6.19 -2.29 3.91
CA SER A 21 -5.87 -0.86 3.70
C SER A 21 -4.51 -0.60 3.03
N THR A 22 -3.74 -1.64 2.71
CA THR A 22 -2.47 -1.54 1.96
C THR A 22 -2.60 -1.87 0.47
N LEU A 23 -3.83 -1.80 -0.07
CA LEU A 23 -4.13 -1.90 -1.51
C LEU A 23 -3.90 -0.60 -2.30
N ALA A 24 -3.41 0.47 -1.66
CA ALA A 24 -2.68 1.50 -2.40
C ALA A 24 -1.27 0.93 -2.66
N PRO A 25 -0.75 0.89 -3.90
CA PRO A 25 0.44 0.12 -4.25
C PRO A 25 1.60 0.45 -3.31
N GLY A 26 1.79 -0.38 -2.28
CA GLY A 26 2.80 -0.18 -1.23
C GLY A 26 4.15 -0.70 -1.67
N ASN A 27 4.46 -0.58 -2.95
CA ASN A 27 5.57 -1.32 -3.53
C ASN A 27 6.56 -0.35 -4.19
N GLU A 28 7.18 0.47 -3.34
CA GLU A 28 8.44 1.15 -3.64
C GLU A 28 9.41 0.19 -4.36
N ARG A 29 9.45 -1.09 -3.94
CA ARG A 29 10.26 -2.13 -4.58
C ARG A 29 9.89 -2.34 -6.05
N GLN A 30 8.61 -2.31 -6.40
CA GLN A 30 8.15 -2.44 -7.78
C GLN A 30 8.48 -1.18 -8.59
N CYS A 31 8.29 0.00 -7.99
CA CYS A 31 8.69 1.27 -8.60
C CYS A 31 10.19 1.27 -8.95
N LYS A 32 11.04 0.90 -7.98
CA LYS A 32 12.49 0.76 -8.16
C LYS A 32 12.86 -0.31 -9.20
N ARG A 33 12.19 -1.47 -9.21
CA ARG A 33 12.38 -2.51 -10.24
C ARG A 33 12.07 -2.02 -11.65
N GLN A 34 11.15 -1.07 -11.79
CA GLN A 34 10.80 -0.45 -13.07
C GLN A 34 11.67 0.77 -13.42
N ASN A 35 12.82 0.94 -12.75
CA ASN A 35 13.69 2.13 -12.85
C ASN A 35 12.97 3.45 -12.56
N GLY A 36 11.92 3.40 -11.74
CA GLY A 36 11.24 4.57 -11.19
C GLY A 36 11.71 4.92 -9.78
N PHE A 37 11.27 6.07 -9.28
CA PHE A 37 11.56 6.55 -7.94
C PHE A 37 10.29 7.07 -7.26
N CYS A 38 10.28 7.12 -5.93
CA CYS A 38 9.13 7.62 -5.19
C CYS A 38 9.31 9.11 -4.87
N ALA A 39 8.37 9.95 -5.30
CA ALA A 39 8.35 11.38 -5.00
C ALA A 39 7.18 11.74 -4.07
N LEU A 40 7.40 12.71 -3.19
CA LEU A 40 6.39 13.18 -2.24
C LEU A 40 5.42 14.16 -2.92
N LEU A 41 4.11 13.94 -2.76
CA LEU A 41 2.98 14.70 -3.30
C LEU A 41 2.87 14.77 -4.84
N LYS A 42 3.98 14.96 -5.57
CA LYS A 42 3.98 15.14 -7.02
C LYS A 42 5.31 14.68 -7.63
N CYS A 43 5.25 14.21 -8.87
CA CYS A 43 6.44 13.89 -9.66
C CYS A 43 7.11 15.15 -10.22
N PRO A 44 8.46 15.21 -10.26
CA PRO A 44 9.18 16.32 -10.86
C PRO A 44 8.90 16.44 -12.36
N SER A 45 9.11 17.65 -12.89
CA SER A 45 9.02 17.96 -14.31
C SER A 45 9.85 16.94 -15.11
N PHE A 46 9.29 16.40 -16.21
CA PHE A 46 9.82 15.28 -17.00
C PHE A 46 9.66 13.86 -16.42
N SER A 47 8.79 13.66 -15.42
CA SER A 47 8.41 12.32 -15.00
C SER A 47 6.90 12.16 -14.87
N ILE A 48 6.39 11.01 -15.28
CA ILE A 48 4.99 10.62 -15.24
C ILE A 48 4.69 9.81 -13.98
N ILE A 49 3.46 9.94 -13.47
CA ILE A 49 2.97 9.15 -12.35
C ILE A 49 2.64 7.74 -12.87
N SER A 50 3.45 6.75 -12.48
CA SER A 50 3.25 5.34 -12.85
C SER A 50 2.50 4.56 -11.76
N GLY A 51 2.30 5.14 -10.58
CA GLY A 51 1.61 4.51 -9.46
C GLY A 51 1.77 5.30 -8.16
N LYS A 52 1.41 4.68 -7.03
CA LYS A 52 1.73 5.17 -5.68
C LYS A 52 2.82 4.28 -5.07
N CYS A 53 3.62 4.85 -4.18
CA CYS A 53 4.53 4.10 -3.31
C CYS A 53 4.02 4.06 -1.86
N SER A 54 3.27 5.09 -1.47
CA SER A 54 2.73 5.25 -0.12
C SER A 54 1.57 6.25 -0.11
N ARG A 55 1.01 6.58 1.06
CA ARG A 55 -0.14 7.51 1.18
C ARG A 55 0.13 8.89 0.57
N LEU A 56 1.36 9.39 0.71
CA LEU A 56 1.80 10.70 0.21
C LEU A 56 2.88 10.60 -0.88
N TYR A 57 3.33 9.40 -1.22
CA TYR A 57 4.41 9.19 -2.19
C TYR A 57 3.87 8.56 -3.46
N PHE A 58 4.23 9.13 -4.61
CA PHE A 58 3.90 8.65 -5.93
C PHE A 58 5.11 8.00 -6.59
N CYS A 59 4.88 6.92 -7.34
CA CYS A 59 5.91 6.33 -8.19
C CYS A 59 6.02 7.16 -9.47
N CYS A 60 7.20 7.73 -9.67
CA CYS A 60 7.55 8.59 -10.79
C CYS A 60 8.51 7.85 -11.71
N LYS A 61 8.22 7.89 -13.00
CA LYS A 61 9.04 7.28 -14.05
C LYS A 61 9.28 8.31 -15.14
N ARG A 62 10.49 8.36 -15.70
CA ARG A 62 10.79 9.18 -16.87
C ARG A 62 10.15 8.60 -18.12
#